data_AF-A0A846HI04-F1
#
_entry.id   AF-A0A846HI04-F1
#
_cell.length_a   1.000
_cell.length_b   1.000
_cell.length_c   1.000
_cell.angle_alpha   90.00
_cell.angle_beta   90.00
_cell.angle_gamma   90.00
#
_symmetry.space_group_name_H-M   'P 1'
#
loop_
_entity.id
_entity.type
_entity.pdbx_description
1 polymer ?
#
loop_
_entity_poly.entity_id
_entity_poly.type
_entity_poly.pdbx_seq_one_letter_code
_entity_poly.pdbx_strand_id
1 'polypeptide(L)' 'MPIKNRAFFTDVEFFPDYNFQLIGECAGKKLLLIGRTKAYGDPIVATSQTDKPSHEDLYASDLYELMKISQEQIKVTGLS' A
#
# COMPACT_ATOMS: atom_id res chain seq x y z
N MET A 1 13.65 5.82 -3.31
CA MET A 1 12.40 5.45 -2.63
C MET A 1 11.33 5.24 -3.70
N PRO A 2 10.72 4.05 -3.80
CA PRO A 2 9.89 3.66 -4.95
C PRO A 2 8.51 4.37 -5.02
N ILE A 3 8.04 4.99 -3.93
CA ILE A 3 6.71 5.59 -3.85
C ILE A 3 6.68 6.97 -4.51
N LYS A 4 6.05 7.09 -5.69
CA LYS A 4 6.10 8.32 -6.50
C LYS A 4 5.22 9.46 -5.99
N ASN A 5 4.09 9.12 -5.40
CA ASN A 5 3.10 10.07 -4.93
C ASN A 5 3.23 10.37 -3.43
N ARG A 6 4.39 10.08 -2.82
CA ARG A 6 4.65 10.27 -1.38
C ARG A 6 4.32 11.69 -0.91
N ALA A 7 4.59 12.70 -1.75
CA ALA A 7 4.36 14.11 -1.41
C ALA A 7 2.88 14.47 -1.19
N PHE A 8 1.93 13.66 -1.68
CA PHE A 8 0.49 13.89 -1.45
C PHE A 8 -0.01 13.36 -0.11
N PHE A 9 0.83 12.67 0.65
CA PHE A 9 0.49 12.06 1.94
C PHE A 9 1.27 12.75 3.07
N THR A 10 0.76 13.89 3.53
CA THR A 10 1.42 14.73 4.55
C THR A 10 1.38 14.11 5.95
N ASP A 11 0.33 13.35 6.25
CA ASP A 11 0.05 12.80 7.57
C ASP A 11 0.27 11.28 7.64
N VAL A 12 1.22 10.78 6.85
CA VAL A 12 1.57 9.35 6.79
C VAL A 12 2.99 9.12 7.27
N GLU A 13 3.15 8.10 8.11
CA GLU A 13 4.43 7.49 8.40
C GLU A 13 4.66 6.33 7.41
N PHE A 14 5.51 6.57 6.41
CA PHE A 14 5.91 5.55 5.45
C PHE A 14 7.01 4.68 6.03
N PHE A 15 6.86 3.37 5.86
CA PHE A 15 7.89 2.41 6.23
C PHE A 15 9.09 2.50 5.27
N PRO A 16 10.27 2.08 5.73
CA PRO A 16 11.36 1.73 4.82
C PRO A 16 10.92 0.64 3.83
N ASP A 17 11.48 0.62 2.63
CA ASP A 17 11.12 -0.33 1.56
C ASP A 17 11.33 -1.80 1.95
N TYR A 18 12.40 -2.09 2.71
CA TYR A 18 12.67 -3.41 3.27
C TYR A 18 11.65 -3.85 4.34
N ASN A 19 10.79 -2.95 4.81
CA ASN A 19 9.73 -3.24 5.78
C ASN A 19 8.32 -3.29 5.15
N PHE A 20 8.20 -3.24 3.83
CA PHE A 20 6.91 -3.41 3.18
C PHE A 20 6.38 -4.83 3.40
N GLN A 21 5.11 -4.94 3.79
CA GLN A 21 4.49 -6.21 4.14
C GLN A 21 3.44 -6.60 3.11
N LEU A 22 3.48 -7.84 2.63
CA LEU A 22 2.41 -8.39 1.81
C LEU A 22 1.18 -8.63 2.69
N ILE A 23 0.11 -7.89 2.46
CA ILE A 23 -1.14 -7.98 3.24
C ILE A 23 -2.31 -8.52 2.43
N GLY A 24 -2.11 -8.81 1.14
CA GLY A 24 -3.19 -9.27 0.29
C GLY A 24 -2.93 -9.16 -1.21
N GLU A 25 -4.01 -9.08 -1.96
CA GLU A 25 -4.04 -8.95 -3.41
C GLU A 25 -5.16 -7.99 -3.86
N CYS A 26 -4.91 -7.23 -4.92
CA CYS A 26 -5.88 -6.39 -5.60
C CYS A 26 -5.64 -6.54 -7.10
N ALA A 27 -6.64 -6.99 -7.87
CA ALA A 27 -6.54 -7.10 -9.33
C ALA A 27 -5.40 -8.01 -9.84
N GLY A 28 -5.13 -9.14 -9.17
CA GLY A 28 -3.98 -9.99 -9.52
C GLY A 28 -2.62 -9.42 -9.09
N LYS A 29 -2.60 -8.22 -8.50
CA LYS A 29 -1.39 -7.56 -8.01
C LYS A 29 -1.28 -7.71 -6.50
N LYS A 30 -0.05 -7.82 -6.02
CA LYS A 30 0.24 -7.89 -4.58
C LYS A 30 -0.14 -6.59 -3.91
N LEU A 31 -0.87 -6.68 -2.81
CA LEU A 31 -1.21 -5.55 -1.97
C LEU A 31 -0.19 -5.45 -0.82
N LEU A 32 0.58 -4.38 -0.82
CA LEU A 32 1.65 -4.15 0.14
C LEU A 32 1.21 -3.08 1.14
N LEU A 33 1.38 -3.32 2.44
CA LEU A 33 1.35 -2.29 3.47
C LEU A 33 2.69 -1.56 3.45
N ILE A 34 2.64 -0.25 3.22
CA ILE A 34 3.82 0.59 3.01
C ILE A 34 3.92 1.75 4.00
N GLY A 35 2.93 1.91 4.86
CA GLY A 35 2.89 2.94 5.88
C GLY A 35 1.55 2.98 6.59
N ARG A 36 1.42 3.91 7.54
CA ARG A 36 0.18 4.16 8.27
C ARG A 36 -0.06 5.65 8.47
N THR A 37 -1.31 6.07 8.56
CA THR A 37 -1.65 7.45 8.95
C THR A 37 -1.20 7.71 10.38
N LYS A 38 -0.71 8.91 10.67
CA LYS A 38 -0.23 9.28 12.03
C LYS A 38 -1.35 9.42 13.04
N ALA A 39 -2.56 9.76 12.60
CA ALA A 39 -3.69 10.05 13.47
C ALA A 39 -4.28 8.76 14.07
N TYR A 40 -4.68 7.81 13.22
CA TYR A 40 -5.42 6.61 13.63
C TYR A 40 -4.73 5.30 13.24
N GLY A 41 -3.57 5.36 12.59
CA GLY A 41 -2.84 4.17 12.17
C GLY A 41 -3.45 3.47 10.96
N ASP A 42 -4.25 4.19 10.17
CA ASP A 42 -4.94 3.62 9.01
C ASP A 42 -3.92 3.15 7.97
N PRO A 43 -4.13 1.98 7.37
CA PRO A 43 -3.18 1.37 6.46
C PRO A 43 -3.07 2.13 5.14
N ILE A 44 -1.82 2.51 4.81
CA ILE A 44 -1.45 3.02 3.49
C ILE A 44 -0.80 1.90 2.70
N VAL A 45 -1.31 1.68 1.50
CA VAL A 45 -0.98 0.51 0.68
C VAL A 45 -0.47 0.91 -0.70
N ALA A 46 0.25 0.00 -1.35
CA ALA A 46 0.53 0.06 -2.78
C ALA A 46 0.26 -1.30 -3.42
N THR A 47 0.03 -1.30 -4.73
CA THR A 47 0.01 -2.54 -5.52
C THR A 47 1.35 -2.75 -6.22
N SER A 48 1.81 -4.00 -6.23
CA SER A 48 3.06 -4.40 -6.90
C SER A 48 2.82 -5.58 -7.84
N GLN A 49 3.52 -5.58 -8.97
CA GLN A 49 3.40 -6.64 -9.98
C GLN A 49 4.44 -7.75 -9.80
N THR A 50 5.49 -7.51 -8.99
CA THR A 50 6.59 -8.43 -8.80
C THR A 50 6.83 -8.79 -7.33
N ASP A 51 7.71 -9.76 -7.13
CA ASP A 51 8.19 -10.16 -5.80
C ASP A 51 9.23 -9.20 -5.23
N LYS A 52 9.70 -8.22 -6.01
CA LYS A 52 10.76 -7.28 -5.65
C LYS A 52 10.27 -5.83 -5.79
N PRO A 53 9.48 -5.32 -4.82
CA PRO A 53 8.86 -4.00 -4.90
C PRO A 53 9.88 -2.84 -5.01
N SER A 54 11.13 -3.06 -4.59
CA SER A 54 12.22 -2.09 -4.67
C SER A 54 12.61 -1.71 -6.11
N HIS A 55 12.20 -2.48 -7.12
CA HIS A 55 12.48 -2.23 -8.53
C HIS A 55 11.28 -1.67 -9.31
N GLU A 56 10.19 -1.33 -8.62
CA GLU A 56 8.97 -0.81 -9.23
C GLU A 56 8.69 0.62 -8.81
N ASP A 57 8.01 1.34 -9.69
CA ASP A 57 7.37 2.60 -9.34
C ASP A 57 6.04 2.29 -8.63
N LEU A 58 6.00 2.54 -7.33
CA LEU A 58 4.85 2.27 -6.47
C LEU A 58 4.03 3.55 -6.26
N TYR A 59 2.72 3.37 -6.10
CA TYR A 59 1.79 4.44 -5.81
C TYR A 59 1.02 4.10 -4.53
N ALA A 60 1.13 4.98 -3.54
CA ALA A 60 0.42 4.88 -2.28
C ALA A 60 -1.08 5.17 -2.47
N SER A 61 -1.91 4.48 -1.70
CA SER A 61 -3.35 4.67 -1.60
C SER A 61 -3.80 4.38 -0.17
N ASP A 62 -4.83 5.07 0.31
CA ASP A 62 -5.51 4.66 1.52
C ASP A 62 -6.28 3.35 1.24
N LEU A 63 -6.13 2.34 2.09
CA LEU A 63 -6.75 1.03 1.85
C LEU A 63 -8.28 1.13 1.84
N TYR A 64 -8.87 1.88 2.76
CA TYR A 64 -10.32 1.96 2.89
C TYR A 64 -10.93 2.73 1.72
N GLU A 65 -10.28 3.80 1.27
CA GLU A 65 -10.71 4.49 0.04
C GLU A 65 -10.56 3.58 -1.17
N LEU A 66 -9.45 2.84 -1.29
CA LEU A 66 -9.25 1.87 -2.37
C LEU A 66 -10.35 0.79 -2.37
N MET A 67 -10.73 0.27 -1.19
CA MET A 67 -11.83 -0.69 -1.04
C MET A 67 -13.20 -0.10 -1.40
N LYS A 68 -13.43 1.20 -1.17
CA LYS A 68 -14.69 1.86 -1.54
C LYS A 68 -14.82 2.06 -3.05
N ILE A 69 -13.74 2.43 -3.73
CA ILE A 69 -13.78 2.81 -5.15
C ILE A 69 -13.47 1.65 -6.10
N SER A 70 -12.80 0.60 -5.62
CA SER A 70 -12.40 -0.52 -6.46
C SER A 70 -13.62 -1.35 -6.89
N GLN A 71 -13.76 -1.55 -8.20
CA GLN A 71 -14.68 -2.55 -8.76
C GLN A 71 -14.11 -3.97 -8.66
N GLU A 72 -12.82 -4.10 -8.37
CA GLU A 72 -12.12 -5.36 -8.23
C GLU A 72 -12.09 -5.83 -6.79
N GLN A 73 -12.17 -7.14 -6.58
CA GLN A 73 -12.14 -7.74 -5.25
C GLN A 73 -10.75 -7.57 -4.62
N ILE A 74 -10.69 -6.75 -3.58
CA ILE A 74 -9.50 -6.64 -2.73
C ILE A 74 -9.55 -7.75 -1.69
N LYS A 75 -8.53 -8.61 -1.68
CA LYS A 75 -8.40 -9.71 -0.73
C LYS A 75 -7.33 -9.35 0.29
N VAL A 76 -7.74 -9.03 1.51
CA VAL A 76 -6.82 -8.76 2.63
C VAL A 76 -6.67 -10.04 3.46
N THR A 77 -5.44 -10.49 3.66
CA THR A 77 -5.12 -11.77 4.32
C THR A 77 -4.19 -11.64 5.52
N GLY A 78 -3.60 -10.46 5.76
CA GLY A 78 -2.55 -10.29 6.76
C GLY A 78 -2.49 -8.92 7.45
N LEU A 79 -3.62 -8.20 7.56
CA LEU A 79 -3.66 -6.98 8.36
C LEU A 79 -3.68 -7.36 9.85
N SER A 80 -2.58 -7.08 10.56
CA SER A 80 -2.48 -7.17 12.03
C SER A 80 -2.19 -5.82 12.64
#